data_AF-A1RSV8-F1
#
_entry.id   AF-A1RSV8-F1
#
_cell.length_a   1.000
_cell.length_b   1.000
_cell.length_c   1.000
_cell.angle_alpha   90.00
_cell.angle_beta   90.00
_cell.angle_gamma   90.00
#
_symmetry.space_group_name_H-M   'P 1'
#
loop_
_entity.id
_entity.type
_entity.pdbx_description
1 polymer ?
#
loop_
_entity_poly.entity_id
_entity_poly.type
_entity_poly.pdbx_seq_one_letter_code
_entity_poly.pdbx_strand_id
1 'polypeptide(L)'
;MYKPRVDPCIFLHGDPDAWILLLGEKFVGELIRRFRHVARDIDDLVRYSVENPGAVNIGLRGLEIGGHYRDEWMLFIESGYLSPGARTKWPYVQNNTSLDVRIQVSPCYLLTSLDKPGRRYVWRNRASSLFHWISDIPRYKPLEVFRKAFPAQLRELAKRGYAWVAWSRWRDRHNKHLAEWLYWLDTGRMAHIDAILSRRCEMPYCTKNQGAEVLYVST
;
A
#
# COMPACT_ATOMS: atom_id res chain seq x y z
N MET A 1 -10.02 15.63 16.94
CA MET A 1 -8.69 15.20 16.43
C MET A 1 -8.41 13.69 16.54
N TYR A 2 -8.07 13.06 15.42
CA TYR A 2 -7.61 11.67 15.30
C TYR A 2 -6.08 11.59 15.18
N LYS A 3 -5.47 10.50 15.67
CA LYS A 3 -4.00 10.30 15.68
C LYS A 3 -3.63 8.93 15.10
N PRO A 4 -3.85 8.70 13.79
CA PRO A 4 -3.51 7.44 13.15
C PRO A 4 -2.01 7.14 13.29
N ARG A 5 -1.70 5.87 13.52
CA ARG A 5 -0.34 5.35 13.77
C ARG A 5 0.33 4.82 12.50
N VAL A 6 -0.27 5.10 11.36
CA VAL A 6 0.15 4.69 10.03
C VAL A 6 -0.22 5.79 9.04
N ASP A 7 0.43 5.80 7.89
CA ASP A 7 0.10 6.69 6.78
C ASP A 7 -1.22 6.29 6.07
N PRO A 8 -1.74 7.12 5.14
CA PRO A 8 -2.98 6.82 4.44
C PRO A 8 -2.98 5.54 3.57
N CYS A 9 -1.84 4.86 3.39
CA CYS A 9 -1.82 3.63 2.58
C CYS A 9 -2.58 2.47 3.20
N ILE A 10 -2.98 2.59 4.47
CA ILE A 10 -3.89 1.67 5.13
C ILE A 10 -5.18 1.45 4.32
N PHE A 11 -5.59 2.42 3.51
CA PHE A 11 -6.72 2.30 2.60
C PHE A 11 -6.54 1.26 1.46
N LEU A 12 -5.31 0.76 1.24
CA LEU A 12 -5.01 -0.36 0.34
C LEU A 12 -4.67 -1.67 1.07
N HIS A 13 -4.83 -1.71 2.39
CA HIS A 13 -4.48 -2.85 3.22
C HIS A 13 -5.74 -3.61 3.61
N GLY A 14 -5.90 -4.82 3.06
CA GLY A 14 -7.13 -5.63 3.18
C GLY A 14 -7.31 -6.39 4.50
N ASP A 15 -6.84 -5.85 5.63
CA ASP A 15 -7.00 -6.44 6.96
C ASP A 15 -7.79 -5.50 7.88
N PRO A 16 -9.06 -5.82 8.22
CA PRO A 16 -9.89 -5.04 9.13
C PRO A 16 -9.28 -4.79 10.52
N ASP A 17 -8.59 -5.78 11.08
CA ASP A 17 -8.01 -5.68 12.43
C ASP A 17 -6.87 -4.66 12.45
N ALA A 18 -6.09 -4.60 11.37
CA ALA A 18 -5.05 -3.61 11.18
C ALA A 18 -5.61 -2.18 11.18
N TRP A 19 -6.80 -1.96 10.59
CA TRP A 19 -7.44 -0.65 10.59
C TRP A 19 -7.84 -0.23 12.00
N ILE A 20 -8.48 -1.12 12.77
CA ILE A 20 -8.86 -0.83 14.16
C ILE A 20 -7.62 -0.52 14.99
N LEU A 21 -6.57 -1.33 14.89
CA LEU A 21 -5.37 -1.20 15.70
C LEU A 21 -4.56 0.07 15.37
N LEU A 22 -4.47 0.44 14.09
CA LEU A 22 -3.61 1.53 13.62
C LEU A 22 -4.32 2.87 13.46
N LEU A 23 -5.61 2.88 13.10
CA LEU A 23 -6.41 4.11 13.04
C LEU A 23 -7.06 4.44 14.39
N GLY A 24 -7.37 3.41 15.19
CA GLY A 24 -8.12 3.51 16.43
C GLY A 24 -9.63 3.46 16.20
N GLU A 25 -10.35 2.84 17.12
CA GLU A 25 -11.82 2.62 17.04
C GLU A 25 -12.62 3.90 16.76
N LYS A 26 -12.27 5.02 17.40
CA LYS A 26 -12.96 6.29 17.18
C LYS A 26 -12.82 6.80 15.75
N PHE A 27 -11.66 6.60 15.13
CA PHE A 27 -11.45 7.01 13.74
C PHE A 27 -12.19 6.06 12.80
N VAL A 28 -12.06 4.75 13.02
CA VAL A 28 -12.80 3.73 12.25
C VAL A 28 -14.32 3.96 12.31
N GLY A 29 -14.88 4.20 13.50
CA GLY A 29 -16.31 4.48 13.66
C GLY A 29 -16.77 5.72 12.92
N GLU A 30 -15.94 6.77 12.87
CA GLU A 30 -16.23 7.95 12.05
C GLU A 30 -16.19 7.65 10.55
N LEU A 31 -15.23 6.83 10.09
CA LEU A 31 -15.19 6.40 8.69
C LEU A 31 -16.44 5.60 8.32
N ILE A 32 -16.84 4.61 9.13
CA ILE A 32 -18.07 3.85 8.91
C ILE A 32 -19.28 4.80 8.84
N ARG A 33 -19.39 5.77 9.77
CA ARG A 33 -20.47 6.76 9.77
C ARG A 33 -20.53 7.57 8.46
N ARG A 34 -19.38 7.98 7.93
CA ARG A 34 -19.29 8.77 6.68
C ARG A 34 -19.54 7.93 5.43
N PHE A 35 -19.10 6.68 5.44
CA PHE A 35 -19.26 5.71 4.35
C PHE A 35 -20.49 4.82 4.52
N ARG A 36 -21.43 5.16 5.42
CA ARG A 36 -22.63 4.35 5.75
C ARG A 36 -23.50 3.92 4.56
N HIS A 37 -23.38 4.63 3.44
CA HIS A 37 -24.12 4.36 2.20
C HIS A 37 -23.49 3.21 1.37
N VAL A 38 -22.23 2.87 1.62
CA VAL A 38 -21.50 1.78 0.96
C VAL A 38 -20.91 0.75 1.94
N ALA A 39 -20.84 1.07 3.23
CA ALA A 39 -20.27 0.19 4.25
C ALA A 39 -21.08 0.21 5.54
N ARG A 40 -21.44 -0.98 6.04
CA ARG A 40 -22.20 -1.14 7.30
C ARG A 40 -21.31 -1.37 8.51
N ASP A 41 -20.17 -2.02 8.29
CA ASP A 41 -19.19 -2.38 9.31
C ASP A 41 -17.75 -2.18 8.76
N ILE A 42 -16.76 -2.63 9.54
CA ILE A 42 -15.35 -2.47 9.17
C ILE A 42 -14.96 -3.35 7.97
N ASP A 43 -15.50 -4.56 7.86
CA ASP A 43 -15.25 -5.47 6.74
C ASP A 43 -15.75 -4.88 5.42
N ASP A 44 -16.98 -4.36 5.41
CA ASP A 44 -17.54 -3.66 4.26
C ASP A 44 -16.70 -2.42 3.91
N LEU A 45 -16.24 -1.65 4.91
CA LEU A 45 -15.43 -0.44 4.70
C LEU A 45 -14.06 -0.75 4.10
N VAL A 46 -13.36 -1.76 4.64
CA VAL A 46 -12.06 -2.21 4.14
C VAL A 46 -12.22 -2.73 2.71
N ARG A 47 -13.23 -3.58 2.46
CA ARG A 47 -13.52 -4.10 1.12
C ARG A 47 -13.80 -2.97 0.13
N TYR A 48 -14.66 -2.02 0.49
CA TYR A 48 -14.96 -0.86 -0.36
C TYR A 48 -13.70 -0.06 -0.67
N SER A 49 -12.85 0.19 0.32
CA SER A 49 -11.62 0.97 0.17
C SER A 49 -10.62 0.31 -0.78
N VAL A 50 -10.36 -0.99 -0.63
CA VAL A 50 -9.41 -1.70 -1.50
C VAL A 50 -9.93 -1.87 -2.93
N GLU A 51 -11.25 -1.96 -3.10
CA GLU A 51 -11.90 -2.03 -4.42
C GLU A 51 -12.03 -0.65 -5.08
N ASN A 52 -12.12 0.44 -4.32
CA ASN A 52 -12.39 1.79 -4.82
C ASN A 52 -11.44 2.84 -4.21
N PRO A 53 -10.10 2.67 -4.28
CA PRO A 53 -9.17 3.51 -3.52
C PRO A 53 -9.26 5.00 -3.89
N GLY A 54 -9.58 5.31 -5.15
CA GLY A 54 -9.74 6.69 -5.61
C GLY A 54 -10.93 7.45 -5.00
N ALA A 55 -11.88 6.75 -4.36
CA ALA A 55 -13.07 7.36 -3.76
C ALA A 55 -12.90 7.67 -2.27
N VAL A 56 -11.89 7.09 -1.61
CA VAL A 56 -11.76 7.12 -0.15
C VAL A 56 -11.46 8.52 0.37
N ASN A 57 -10.73 9.35 -0.39
CA ASN A 57 -10.36 10.69 0.06
C ASN A 57 -11.59 11.62 0.24
N ILE A 58 -12.71 11.35 -0.43
CA ILE A 58 -13.93 12.18 -0.40
C ILE A 58 -14.50 12.23 1.02
N GLY A 59 -14.52 11.08 1.70
CA GLY A 59 -15.04 10.96 3.06
C GLY A 59 -14.15 11.58 4.13
N LEU A 60 -12.92 11.98 3.81
CA LEU A 60 -11.95 12.43 4.83
C LEU A 60 -11.93 13.95 5.06
N ARG A 61 -12.61 14.73 4.20
CA ARG A 61 -12.62 16.20 4.30
C ARG A 61 -13.17 16.68 5.64
N GLY A 62 -12.51 17.67 6.26
CA GLY A 62 -12.92 18.23 7.54
C GLY A 62 -12.60 17.36 8.76
N LEU A 63 -11.86 16.26 8.60
CA LEU A 63 -11.30 15.53 9.75
C LEU A 63 -10.07 16.27 10.28
N GLU A 64 -10.00 16.44 11.59
CA GLU A 64 -8.80 16.93 12.26
C GLU A 64 -7.82 15.78 12.49
N ILE A 65 -6.67 15.80 11.83
CA ILE A 65 -5.62 14.79 11.99
C ILE A 65 -4.40 15.38 12.69
N GLY A 66 -3.83 14.61 13.62
CA GLY A 66 -2.56 14.89 14.28
C GLY A 66 -1.69 13.64 14.40
N GLY A 67 -0.62 13.74 15.18
CA GLY A 67 0.33 12.64 15.40
C GLY A 67 1.47 12.61 14.37
N HIS A 68 2.24 11.52 14.37
CA HIS A 68 3.48 11.39 13.59
C HIS A 68 3.26 11.50 12.08
N TYR A 69 2.14 10.97 11.58
CA TYR A 69 1.79 10.95 10.15
C TYR A 69 0.92 12.13 9.71
N ARG A 70 0.83 13.20 10.53
CA ARG A 70 -0.07 14.33 10.28
C ARG A 70 0.07 14.87 8.86
N ASP A 71 1.29 15.11 8.41
CA ASP A 71 1.52 15.81 7.15
C ASP A 71 1.16 14.94 5.94
N GLU A 72 1.42 13.63 6.00
CA GLU A 72 0.98 12.67 4.97
C GLU A 72 -0.54 12.58 4.89
N TRP A 73 -1.22 12.56 6.05
CA TRP A 73 -2.68 12.57 6.09
C TRP A 73 -3.26 13.87 5.58
N MET A 74 -2.77 15.03 6.01
CA MET A 74 -3.26 16.32 5.53
C MET A 74 -3.06 16.48 4.02
N LEU A 75 -1.89 16.09 3.49
CA LEU A 75 -1.61 16.11 2.06
C LEU A 75 -2.59 15.23 1.27
N PHE A 76 -2.92 14.06 1.81
CA PHE A 76 -3.91 13.17 1.20
C PHE A 76 -5.34 13.71 1.28
N ILE A 77 -5.75 14.26 2.43
CA ILE A 77 -7.11 14.78 2.65
C ILE A 77 -7.36 16.01 1.78
N GLU A 78 -6.44 16.98 1.78
CA GLU A 78 -6.62 18.27 1.12
C GLU A 78 -6.46 18.16 -0.40
N SER A 79 -5.52 17.33 -0.83
CA SER A 79 -5.13 17.31 -2.24
C SER A 79 -5.43 15.98 -2.94
N GLY A 80 -5.70 14.90 -2.21
CA GLY A 80 -5.78 13.55 -2.77
C GLY A 80 -4.44 13.05 -3.30
N TYR A 81 -3.31 13.50 -2.77
CA TYR A 81 -1.98 13.12 -3.24
C TYR A 81 -1.27 12.23 -2.23
N LEU A 82 -0.56 11.22 -2.73
CA LEU A 82 0.43 10.48 -1.96
C LEU A 82 1.79 10.50 -2.65
N SER A 83 2.85 10.54 -1.86
CA SER A 83 4.22 10.43 -2.37
C SER A 83 4.41 9.08 -3.08
N PRO A 84 5.07 9.04 -4.26
CA PRO A 84 5.31 7.81 -4.99
C PRO A 84 6.40 6.93 -4.36
N GLY A 85 7.17 7.42 -3.39
CA GLY A 85 8.28 6.68 -2.80
C GLY A 85 7.89 5.38 -2.11
N ALA A 86 8.81 4.42 -2.10
CA ALA A 86 8.70 3.19 -1.31
C ALA A 86 8.63 3.51 0.19
N ARG A 87 7.82 2.74 0.92
CA ARG A 87 7.48 2.94 2.34
C ARG A 87 8.09 1.88 3.22
N THR A 88 8.26 0.69 2.66
CA THR A 88 8.72 -0.50 3.37
C THR A 88 10.23 -0.44 3.54
N LYS A 89 10.67 -0.55 4.80
CA LYS A 89 12.07 -0.71 5.16
C LYS A 89 12.43 -2.19 5.09
N TRP A 90 12.82 -2.65 3.90
CA TRP A 90 13.21 -4.03 3.67
C TRP A 90 14.49 -4.40 4.42
N PRO A 91 14.53 -5.57 5.12
CA PRO A 91 15.76 -6.09 5.73
C PRO A 91 16.88 -6.20 4.70
N TYR A 92 18.12 -5.90 5.09
CA TYR A 92 19.26 -5.99 4.19
C TYR A 92 19.52 -7.43 3.77
N VAL A 93 19.71 -7.63 2.46
CA VAL A 93 20.14 -8.90 1.86
C VAL A 93 21.22 -8.58 0.85
N GLN A 94 22.36 -9.27 0.94
CA GLN A 94 23.41 -9.13 -0.07
C GLN A 94 22.89 -9.64 -1.41
N ASN A 95 22.78 -8.74 -2.40
CA ASN A 95 22.29 -9.08 -3.72
C ASN A 95 22.93 -8.18 -4.78
N ASN A 96 23.59 -8.79 -5.77
CA ASN A 96 24.20 -8.10 -6.91
C ASN A 96 23.42 -8.32 -8.22
N THR A 97 22.23 -8.92 -8.16
CA THR A 97 21.43 -9.22 -9.34
C THR A 97 20.87 -7.94 -9.95
N SER A 98 21.05 -7.77 -11.26
CA SER A 98 20.43 -6.70 -12.04
C SER A 98 19.13 -7.21 -12.67
N LEU A 99 18.03 -6.50 -12.46
CA LEU A 99 16.74 -6.71 -13.11
C LEU A 99 16.43 -5.50 -13.98
N ASP A 100 16.12 -5.72 -15.26
CA ASP A 100 15.72 -4.64 -16.16
C ASP A 100 14.24 -4.26 -16.01
N VAL A 101 13.87 -3.81 -14.81
CA VAL A 101 12.50 -3.45 -14.46
C VAL A 101 12.51 -2.11 -13.73
N ARG A 102 11.91 -1.09 -14.35
CA ARG A 102 11.84 0.24 -13.78
C ARG A 102 10.48 0.51 -13.16
N ILE A 103 10.38 0.27 -11.85
CA ILE A 103 9.23 0.66 -11.03
C ILE A 103 9.73 1.56 -9.90
N GLN A 104 9.33 2.84 -9.93
CA GLN A 104 9.73 3.87 -8.97
C GLN A 104 8.50 4.54 -8.32
N VAL A 105 7.41 3.78 -8.24
CA VAL A 105 6.15 4.19 -7.63
C VAL A 105 5.65 3.06 -6.75
N SER A 106 5.31 3.36 -5.49
CA SER A 106 4.71 2.42 -4.55
C SER A 106 3.25 2.09 -4.95
N PRO A 107 2.72 0.89 -4.65
CA PRO A 107 1.29 0.59 -4.80
C PRO A 107 0.39 1.62 -4.13
N CYS A 108 0.87 2.23 -3.05
CA CYS A 108 0.13 3.29 -2.36
C CYS A 108 -0.24 4.49 -3.25
N TYR A 109 0.48 4.71 -4.34
CA TYR A 109 0.15 5.78 -5.29
C TYR A 109 -1.21 5.58 -5.97
N LEU A 110 -1.78 4.36 -5.94
CA LEU A 110 -3.13 4.07 -6.45
C LEU A 110 -4.25 4.85 -5.73
N LEU A 111 -4.00 5.33 -4.50
CA LEU A 111 -4.92 6.23 -3.79
C LEU A 111 -4.90 7.66 -4.33
N THR A 112 -3.89 8.04 -5.11
CA THR A 112 -3.74 9.41 -5.60
C THR A 112 -4.84 9.74 -6.61
N SER A 113 -5.58 10.82 -6.37
CA SER A 113 -6.49 11.40 -7.38
C SER A 113 -5.66 11.91 -8.56
N LEU A 114 -5.87 11.31 -9.73
CA LEU A 114 -5.19 11.65 -10.98
C LEU A 114 -5.85 12.77 -11.78
N ASP A 115 -6.87 13.42 -11.23
CA ASP A 115 -7.61 14.49 -11.93
C ASP A 115 -6.82 15.80 -11.95
N LYS A 116 -5.84 15.97 -11.06
CA LYS A 116 -4.97 17.15 -11.05
C LYS A 116 -3.80 17.03 -12.04
N PRO A 117 -3.41 18.13 -12.73
CA PRO A 117 -2.28 18.16 -13.64
C PRO A 117 -0.98 17.65 -13.00
N GLY A 118 -0.13 16.99 -13.80
CA GLY A 118 1.19 16.48 -13.37
C GLY A 118 1.18 15.13 -12.64
N ARG A 119 0.07 14.68 -12.06
CA ARG A 119 0.02 13.38 -11.35
C ARG A 119 0.02 12.18 -12.30
N ARG A 120 -0.70 12.29 -13.42
CA ARG A 120 -0.61 11.32 -14.53
C ARG A 120 0.79 11.24 -15.12
N TYR A 121 1.51 12.36 -15.16
CA TYR A 121 2.90 12.39 -15.59
C TYR A 121 3.81 11.60 -14.63
N VAL A 122 3.58 11.67 -13.31
CA VAL A 122 4.30 10.83 -12.35
C VAL A 122 4.06 9.35 -12.60
N TRP A 123 2.80 8.93 -12.79
CA TRP A 123 2.47 7.54 -13.14
C TRP A 123 3.22 7.09 -14.40
N ARG A 124 3.05 7.83 -15.51
CA ARG A 124 3.68 7.51 -16.80
C ARG A 124 5.21 7.42 -16.74
N ASN A 125 5.88 8.31 -16.01
CA ASN A 125 7.35 8.41 -16.03
C ASN A 125 8.06 7.62 -14.94
N ARG A 126 7.46 7.52 -13.74
CA ARG A 126 8.08 6.82 -12.61
C ARG A 126 7.64 5.36 -12.53
N ALA A 127 6.54 4.99 -13.17
CA ALA A 127 6.09 3.61 -13.30
C ALA A 127 6.07 3.18 -14.77
N SER A 128 7.07 3.55 -15.58
CA SER A 128 7.08 3.30 -17.02
C SER A 128 6.89 1.82 -17.39
N SER A 129 7.46 0.90 -16.61
CA SER A 129 7.23 -0.53 -16.81
C SER A 129 5.78 -0.94 -16.54
N LEU A 130 5.13 -0.37 -15.50
CA LEU A 130 3.71 -0.61 -15.22
C LEU A 130 2.81 0.05 -16.27
N PHE A 131 3.16 1.27 -16.71
CA PHE A 131 2.42 2.01 -17.73
C PHE A 131 2.34 1.25 -19.05
N HIS A 132 3.37 0.46 -19.39
CA HIS A 132 3.35 -0.40 -20.56
C HIS A 132 2.26 -1.47 -20.50
N TRP A 133 1.94 -2.00 -19.32
CA TRP A 133 0.91 -3.03 -19.13
C TRP A 133 -0.46 -2.43 -18.77
N ILE A 134 -0.46 -1.32 -18.03
CA ILE A 134 -1.63 -0.63 -17.52
C ILE A 134 -1.42 0.87 -17.72
N SER A 135 -1.96 1.40 -18.82
CA SER A 135 -1.80 2.80 -19.22
C SER A 135 -2.44 3.78 -18.23
N ASP A 136 -3.53 3.38 -17.57
CA ASP A 136 -4.26 4.22 -16.62
C ASP A 136 -4.51 3.49 -15.30
N ILE A 137 -4.47 4.21 -14.18
CA ILE A 137 -4.73 3.64 -12.86
C ILE A 137 -6.20 3.17 -12.78
N PRO A 138 -6.46 1.87 -12.60
CA PRO A 138 -7.82 1.34 -12.49
C PRO A 138 -8.52 1.91 -11.26
N ARG A 139 -9.73 2.47 -11.47
CA ARG A 139 -10.55 3.06 -10.40
C ARG A 139 -11.31 2.02 -9.58
N TYR A 140 -11.62 0.88 -10.19
CA TYR A 140 -12.34 -0.24 -9.56
C TYR A 140 -11.50 -1.51 -9.59
N LYS A 141 -11.46 -2.22 -8.47
CA LYS A 141 -10.74 -3.48 -8.25
C LYS A 141 -9.31 -3.48 -8.80
N PRO A 142 -8.47 -2.49 -8.42
CA PRO A 142 -7.12 -2.36 -8.95
C PRO A 142 -6.28 -3.62 -8.70
N LEU A 143 -6.41 -4.25 -7.53
CA LEU A 143 -5.67 -5.47 -7.21
C LEU A 143 -5.92 -6.58 -8.24
N GLU A 144 -7.17 -6.79 -8.65
CA GLU A 144 -7.51 -7.80 -9.65
C GLU A 144 -6.95 -7.44 -11.04
N VAL A 145 -7.04 -6.15 -11.42
CA VAL A 145 -6.50 -5.67 -12.71
C VAL A 145 -4.99 -5.86 -12.77
N PHE A 146 -4.26 -5.43 -11.73
CA PHE A 146 -2.81 -5.60 -11.69
C PHE A 146 -2.42 -7.08 -11.61
N ARG A 147 -3.13 -7.92 -10.84
CA ARG A 147 -2.86 -9.38 -10.81
C ARG A 147 -2.95 -10.03 -12.19
N LYS A 148 -3.90 -9.60 -13.03
CA LYS A 148 -4.08 -10.12 -14.39
C LYS A 148 -3.03 -9.58 -15.36
N ALA A 149 -2.63 -8.31 -15.23
CA ALA A 149 -1.73 -7.66 -16.17
C ALA A 149 -0.24 -7.81 -15.83
N PHE A 150 0.12 -8.08 -14.59
CA PHE A 150 1.53 -8.22 -14.19
C PHE A 150 2.17 -9.45 -14.86
N PRO A 151 3.35 -9.32 -15.48
CA PRO A 151 4.01 -10.46 -16.10
C PRO A 151 4.31 -11.57 -15.10
N ALA A 152 3.97 -12.82 -15.49
CA ALA A 152 4.20 -13.99 -14.65
C ALA A 152 5.67 -14.12 -14.21
N GLN A 153 6.61 -13.82 -15.11
CA GLN A 153 8.05 -13.88 -14.82
C GLN A 153 8.47 -12.93 -13.68
N LEU A 154 7.79 -11.79 -13.54
CA LEU A 154 8.06 -10.87 -12.43
C LEU A 154 7.39 -11.33 -11.14
N ARG A 155 6.20 -11.93 -11.24
CA ARG A 155 5.50 -12.52 -10.09
C ARG A 155 6.31 -13.65 -9.47
N GLU A 156 6.99 -14.45 -10.29
CA GLU A 156 7.88 -15.53 -9.86
C GLU A 156 9.09 -15.04 -9.04
N LEU A 157 9.51 -13.77 -9.16
CA LEU A 157 10.57 -13.21 -8.33
C LEU A 157 10.22 -13.20 -6.84
N ALA A 158 8.93 -13.17 -6.49
CA ALA A 158 8.47 -13.23 -5.11
C ALA A 158 8.92 -14.52 -4.40
N LYS A 159 9.10 -15.64 -5.15
CA LYS A 159 9.60 -16.92 -4.61
C LYS A 159 11.04 -16.84 -4.09
N ARG A 160 11.82 -15.84 -4.53
CA ARG A 160 13.17 -15.56 -4.01
C ARG A 160 13.15 -14.72 -2.72
N GLY A 161 11.98 -14.27 -2.30
CA GLY A 161 11.76 -13.39 -1.16
C GLY A 161 11.71 -11.91 -1.53
N TYR A 162 10.77 -11.17 -0.92
CA TYR A 162 10.57 -9.75 -1.20
C TYR A 162 11.79 -8.88 -0.83
N ALA A 163 12.48 -9.21 0.27
CA ALA A 163 13.72 -8.52 0.65
C ALA A 163 14.81 -8.72 -0.41
N TRP A 164 14.96 -9.94 -0.94
CA TRP A 164 15.90 -10.21 -2.04
C TRP A 164 15.57 -9.35 -3.26
N VAL A 165 14.28 -9.25 -3.66
CA VAL A 165 13.85 -8.39 -4.76
C VAL A 165 14.14 -6.92 -4.46
N ALA A 166 13.86 -6.46 -3.24
CA ALA A 166 14.09 -5.08 -2.84
C ALA A 166 15.56 -4.65 -2.97
N TRP A 167 16.49 -5.57 -2.74
CA TRP A 167 17.94 -5.34 -2.85
C TRP A 167 18.53 -5.71 -4.22
N SER A 168 17.74 -6.26 -5.14
CA SER A 168 18.13 -6.32 -6.55
C SER A 168 18.25 -4.91 -7.13
N ARG A 169 18.99 -4.77 -8.23
CA ARG A 169 19.31 -3.48 -8.83
C ARG A 169 18.63 -3.27 -10.17
N TRP A 170 18.22 -2.05 -10.43
CA TRP A 170 18.02 -1.51 -11.77
C TRP A 170 19.02 -0.37 -11.94
N ARG A 171 20.09 -0.61 -12.71
CA ARG A 171 21.26 0.28 -12.81
C ARG A 171 21.86 0.59 -11.42
N ASP A 172 21.84 1.85 -11.02
CA ASP A 172 22.36 2.39 -9.76
C ASP A 172 21.37 2.28 -8.58
N ARG A 173 20.12 1.87 -8.82
CA ARG A 173 19.03 1.93 -7.84
C ARG A 173 18.53 0.55 -7.42
N HIS A 174 18.04 0.47 -6.19
CA HIS A 174 17.42 -0.73 -5.64
C HIS A 174 15.93 -0.83 -5.99
N ASN A 175 15.44 -2.05 -6.23
CA ASN A 175 14.08 -2.36 -6.66
C ASN A 175 13.06 -2.45 -5.49
N LYS A 176 13.14 -1.52 -4.53
CA LYS A 176 12.26 -1.50 -3.35
C LYS A 176 10.77 -1.42 -3.69
N HIS A 177 10.41 -0.64 -4.70
CA HIS A 177 9.01 -0.50 -5.11
C HIS A 177 8.49 -1.79 -5.77
N LEU A 178 9.32 -2.47 -6.58
CA LEU A 178 8.94 -3.76 -7.16
C LEU A 178 8.61 -4.77 -6.06
N ALA A 179 9.42 -4.83 -4.99
CA ALA A 179 9.11 -5.68 -3.84
C ALA A 179 7.78 -5.33 -3.17
N GLU A 180 7.45 -4.04 -3.01
CA GLU A 180 6.13 -3.63 -2.49
C GLU A 180 4.98 -4.04 -3.41
N TRP A 181 5.16 -3.89 -4.72
CA TRP A 181 4.17 -4.35 -5.70
C TRP A 181 3.96 -5.85 -5.62
N LEU A 182 5.02 -6.64 -5.60
CA LEU A 182 4.90 -8.10 -5.50
C LEU A 182 4.18 -8.50 -4.20
N TYR A 183 4.58 -7.92 -3.06
CA TYR A 183 3.93 -8.18 -1.78
C TYR A 183 2.43 -7.85 -1.82
N TRP A 184 2.08 -6.66 -2.31
CA TRP A 184 0.69 -6.23 -2.40
C TRP A 184 -0.13 -7.10 -3.36
N LEU A 185 0.46 -7.51 -4.48
CA LEU A 185 -0.21 -8.40 -5.43
C LEU A 185 -0.40 -9.81 -4.86
N ASP A 186 0.52 -10.32 -4.05
CA ASP A 186 0.37 -11.63 -3.41
C ASP A 186 -0.68 -11.61 -2.30
N THR A 187 -0.63 -10.60 -1.45
CA THR A 187 -1.38 -10.59 -0.18
C THR A 187 -2.64 -9.74 -0.18
N GLY A 188 -2.76 -8.76 -1.06
CA GLY A 188 -3.75 -7.68 -0.95
C GLY A 188 -3.49 -6.76 0.26
N ARG A 189 -2.29 -6.82 0.86
CA ARG A 189 -1.89 -6.06 2.03
C ARG A 189 -0.65 -5.22 1.73
N MET A 190 -0.47 -4.15 2.50
CA MET A 190 0.69 -3.26 2.38
C MET A 190 1.83 -3.70 3.31
N ALA A 191 2.99 -4.04 2.74
CA ALA A 191 4.13 -4.60 3.48
C ALA A 191 4.61 -3.74 4.66
N HIS A 192 4.64 -2.41 4.51
CA HIS A 192 5.06 -1.52 5.61
C HIS A 192 4.09 -1.52 6.78
N ILE A 193 2.81 -1.81 6.52
CA ILE A 193 1.77 -1.90 7.54
C ILE A 193 1.91 -3.20 8.30
N ASP A 194 2.06 -4.34 7.60
CA ASP A 194 2.37 -5.63 8.22
C ASP A 194 3.66 -5.58 9.05
N ALA A 195 4.67 -4.83 8.60
CA ALA A 195 5.89 -4.59 9.37
C ALA A 195 5.64 -3.77 10.64
N ILE A 196 4.76 -2.76 10.60
CA ILE A 196 4.36 -1.97 11.78
C ILE A 196 3.58 -2.86 12.77
N LEU A 197 2.67 -3.69 12.26
CA LEU A 197 1.89 -4.64 13.05
C LEU A 197 2.81 -5.66 13.72
N SER A 198 3.74 -6.26 12.99
CA SER A 198 4.68 -7.27 13.51
C SER A 198 5.56 -6.72 14.64
N ARG A 199 6.00 -5.45 14.54
CA ARG A 199 6.74 -4.78 15.62
C ARG A 199 5.90 -4.44 16.85
N ARG A 200 4.58 -4.47 16.72
CA ARG A 200 3.62 -4.15 17.80
C ARG A 200 2.94 -5.41 18.35
N CYS A 201 2.92 -6.50 17.58
CA CYS A 201 2.36 -7.79 17.91
C CYS A 201 3.40 -8.68 18.62
N GLU A 202 3.72 -8.33 19.86
CA GLU A 202 4.30 -9.26 20.85
C GLU A 202 3.20 -9.84 21.77
N MET A 203 1.92 -9.59 21.48
CA MET A 203 0.79 -9.97 22.33
C MET A 203 0.07 -11.27 21.86
N PRO A 204 -0.46 -12.10 22.78
CA PRO A 204 -0.94 -13.47 22.49
C PRO A 204 -2.09 -13.58 21.48
N TYR A 205 -2.84 -12.51 21.23
CA TYR A 205 -3.98 -12.48 20.30
C TYR A 205 -3.58 -12.35 18.82
N CYS A 206 -2.32 -12.04 18.51
CA CYS A 206 -1.85 -11.86 17.12
C CYS A 206 -1.47 -13.19 16.40
N THR A 207 -1.68 -14.36 17.00
CA THR A 207 -1.19 -15.66 16.50
C THR A 207 -2.03 -16.31 15.38
N LYS A 208 -2.98 -15.59 14.78
CA LYS A 208 -3.77 -16.09 13.64
C LYS A 208 -3.54 -15.27 12.38
N ASN A 209 -2.32 -15.22 11.85
CA ASN A 209 -2.10 -14.82 10.46
C ASN A 209 -0.79 -15.43 9.94
N GLN A 210 -0.90 -16.46 9.09
CA GLN A 210 0.21 -17.15 8.40
C GLN A 210 1.04 -16.24 7.45
N GLY A 211 0.72 -14.95 7.35
CA GLY A 211 1.46 -14.00 6.49
C GLY A 211 2.80 -13.53 7.07
N ALA A 212 3.03 -13.71 8.38
CA ALA A 212 4.23 -13.21 9.05
C ALA A 212 5.49 -14.08 8.82
N GLU A 213 5.33 -15.37 8.55
CA GLU A 213 6.47 -16.28 8.29
C GLU A 213 7.26 -15.90 7.03
N VAL A 214 6.66 -15.17 6.08
CA VAL A 214 7.33 -14.80 4.82
C VAL A 214 8.29 -13.60 4.97
N LEU A 215 8.25 -12.87 6.09
CA LEU A 215 9.14 -11.73 6.33
C LEU A 215 10.46 -12.11 7.00
N TYR A 216 10.56 -13.33 7.52
CA TYR A 216 11.75 -13.83 8.19
C TYR A 216 12.25 -15.06 7.43
N VAL A 217 13.25 -14.86 6.56
CA VAL A 217 14.05 -15.97 6.06
C VAL A 217 14.86 -16.47 7.25
N SER A 218 14.48 -17.62 7.80
CA SER A 218 15.36 -18.41 8.66
C SER A 218 16.54 -18.88 7.82
N THR A 219 17.73 -18.37 8.14
CA THR A 219 19.01 -18.96 7.76
C THR A 219 19.21 -20.29 8.47
#